data_AF-A0A2A5HI17-F1
#
_entry.id   AF-A0A2A5HI17-F1
#
_cell.length_a   1.000
_cell.length_b   1.000
_cell.length_c   1.000
_cell.angle_alpha   90.00
_cell.angle_beta   90.00
_cell.angle_gamma   90.00
#
_symmetry.space_group_name_H-M   'P 1'
#
loop_
_entity.id
_entity.type
_entity.pdbx_description
1 polymer ?
#
loop_
_entity_poly.entity_id
_entity_poly.type
_entity_poly.pdbx_seq_one_letter_code
_entity_poly.pdbx_strand_id
1 'polypeptide(L)' 'SYWLMVQSEDETLDYRWAVEAYQGSKQLVEEGGSHAFEGYEKHLPEMLEFFLNG' A
#
# COMPACT_ATOMS: atom_id res chain seq x y z
N SER A 1 13.02 6.41 -1.63
CA SER A 1 12.37 5.13 -1.95
C SER A 1 10.86 5.29 -1.82
N TYR A 2 10.06 4.57 -2.60
CA TYR A 2 8.59 4.56 -2.46
C TYR A 2 8.10 3.17 -2.05
N TRP A 3 7.02 3.13 -1.27
CA TRP A 3 6.29 1.91 -0.93
C TRP A 3 4.80 2.14 -1.22
N LEU A 4 4.27 1.39 -2.18
CA LEU A 4 2.83 1.33 -2.46
C LEU A 4 2.16 0.40 -1.45
N MET A 5 1.11 0.89 -0.80
CA MET A 5 0.19 0.08 0.00
C MET A 5 -1.22 0.37 -0.51
N VAL A 6 -1.91 -0.63 -1.04
CA VAL A 6 -3.25 -0.48 -1.62
C VAL A 6 -4.09 -1.74 -1.35
N GLN A 7 -5.41 -1.57 -1.21
CA GLN A 7 -6.35 -2.70 -1.07
C GLN A 7 -7.23 -2.79 -2.32
N SER A 8 -7.67 -4.00 -2.68
CA SER A 8 -8.31 -4.25 -3.98
C SER A 8 -9.70 -3.62 -4.12
N GLU A 9 -10.38 -3.34 -3.00
CA GLU A 9 -11.70 -2.70 -2.96
C GLU A 9 -11.61 -1.20 -2.65
N ASP A 10 -10.49 -0.54 -2.98
CA ASP A 10 -10.41 0.91 -2.99
C ASP A 10 -11.49 1.51 -3.90
N GLU A 11 -12.48 2.17 -3.30
CA GLU A 11 -13.63 2.75 -3.98
C GLU A 11 -13.29 4.03 -4.78
N THR A 12 -12.11 4.60 -4.54
CA THR A 12 -11.67 5.87 -5.15
C THR A 12 -10.76 5.63 -6.36
N LEU A 13 -9.96 4.55 -6.36
CA LEU A 13 -8.98 4.25 -7.40
C LEU A 13 -8.94 2.76 -7.75
N ASP A 14 -8.86 2.42 -9.04
CA ASP A 14 -8.53 1.04 -9.46
C ASP A 14 -7.08 0.71 -9.04
N TYR A 15 -6.94 -0.20 -8.07
CA TYR A 15 -5.65 -0.62 -7.51
C TYR A 15 -4.64 -1.07 -8.58
N ARG A 16 -5.10 -1.58 -9.73
CA ARG A 16 -4.23 -2.06 -10.82
C ARG A 16 -3.41 -0.93 -11.41
N TRP A 17 -3.98 0.28 -11.50
CA TRP A 17 -3.26 1.46 -11.99
C TRP A 17 -2.17 1.88 -11.02
N ALA A 18 -2.43 1.79 -9.71
CA ALA A 18 -1.42 2.05 -8.69
C ALA A 18 -0.26 1.03 -8.78
N VAL A 19 -0.59 -0.26 -8.90
CA VAL A 19 0.40 -1.35 -9.05
C VAL A 19 1.31 -1.13 -10.26
N GLU A 20 0.72 -0.77 -11.41
CA GLU A 20 1.49 -0.48 -12.64
C GLU A 20 2.38 0.76 -12.48
N ALA A 21 1.83 1.85 -11.93
CA ALA A 21 2.56 3.10 -11.73
C ALA A 21 3.76 2.94 -10.80
N TYR A 22 3.66 2.07 -9.79
CA TYR A 22 4.71 1.82 -8.79
C TYR A 22 5.44 0.47 -8.98
N GLN A 23 5.43 -0.12 -10.18
CA GLN A 23 6.06 -1.42 -10.48
C GLN A 23 7.52 -1.57 -10.01
N GLY A 24 8.28 -0.48 -9.92
CA GLY A 24 9.67 -0.47 -9.45
C GLY A 24 9.87 -0.21 -7.94
N SER A 25 8.79 -0.10 -7.17
CA SER A 25 8.79 0.23 -5.74
C SER A 25 8.44 -0.99 -4.89
N LYS A 26 8.66 -0.92 -3.55
CA LYS A 26 8.08 -1.92 -2.64
C LYS A 26 6.55 -1.84 -2.80
N GLN A 27 5.86 -2.98 -2.79
CA GLN A 27 4.40 -3.01 -2.91
C GLN A 27 3.80 -3.98 -1.91
N LEU A 28 2.69 -3.57 -1.30
CA LEU A 28 1.76 -4.41 -0.56
C LEU A 28 0.37 -4.21 -1.18
N VAL A 29 -0.21 -5.30 -1.68
CA VAL A 29 -1.56 -5.33 -2.23
C VAL A 29 -2.37 -6.32 -1.40
N GLU A 30 -3.45 -5.84 -0.77
CA GLU A 30 -4.35 -6.68 0.03
C GLU A 30 -5.70 -6.86 -0.67
N GLU A 31 -6.32 -8.03 -0.49
CA GLU A 31 -7.67 -8.31 -1.01
C GLU A 31 -8.74 -7.73 -0.06
N GLY A 32 -9.79 -7.14 -0.62
CA GLY A 32 -10.87 -6.49 0.14
C GLY A 32 -10.53 -5.05 0.54
N GLY A 33 -11.09 -4.61 1.67
CA GLY A 33 -10.73 -3.35 2.34
C GLY A 33 -11.40 -2.11 1.74
N SER A 34 -10.73 -0.97 1.83
CA SER A 34 -11.26 0.29 1.29
C SER A 34 -10.15 1.33 1.07
N HIS A 35 -10.52 2.49 0.52
CA HIS A 35 -9.59 3.62 0.31
C HIS A 35 -8.92 4.12 1.60
N ALA A 36 -9.53 3.87 2.76
CA ALA A 36 -8.96 4.22 4.06
C ALA A 36 -7.79 3.32 4.48
N PHE A 37 -7.52 2.25 3.73
CA PHE A 37 -6.54 1.21 4.05
C PHE A 37 -6.81 0.58 5.42
N GLU A 38 -7.83 -0.28 5.49
CA GLU A 38 -8.30 -0.91 6.72
C GLU A 38 -7.24 -1.81 7.33
N GLY A 39 -7.03 -1.69 8.65
CA GLY A 39 -6.03 -2.48 9.36
C GLY A 39 -4.59 -2.00 9.19
N TYR A 40 -4.38 -0.75 8.75
CA TYR A 40 -3.06 -0.15 8.58
C TYR A 40 -2.17 -0.24 9.82
N GLU A 41 -2.76 -0.30 11.02
CA GLU A 41 -2.04 -0.39 12.29
C GLU A 41 -1.15 -1.63 12.38
N LYS A 42 -1.51 -2.72 11.68
CA LYS A 42 -0.72 -3.95 11.61
C LYS A 42 0.61 -3.75 10.89
N HIS A 43 0.68 -2.74 10.03
CA HIS A 43 1.83 -2.42 9.19
C HIS A 43 2.69 -1.28 9.77
N LEU A 44 2.29 -0.67 10.89
CA LEU A 44 3.04 0.43 11.52
C LEU A 44 4.52 0.10 11.79
N PRO A 45 4.89 -1.10 12.31
CA PRO A 45 6.29 -1.43 12.51
C PRO A 45 7.10 -1.39 11.21
N GLU A 46 6.56 -1.97 10.13
CA GLU A 46 7.22 -1.98 8.82
C GLU A 46 7.25 -0.59 8.18
N MET A 47 6.19 0.20 8.32
CA MET A 47 6.14 1.58 7.84
C MET A 47 7.25 2.42 8.48
N LEU A 48 7.45 2.28 9.80
CA LEU A 48 8.52 2.96 10.53
C LEU A 48 9.90 2.49 10.09
N GLU A 49 10.09 1.18 9.90
CA GLU A 49 11.36 0.65 9.40
C GLU A 49 11.68 1.19 8.00
N PHE A 50 10.70 1.18 7.09
CA PHE A 50 10.84 1.73 5.75
C PHE A 50 11.18 3.22 5.77
N PHE A 51 10.57 3.99 6.67
CA PHE A 51 10.82 5.43 6.79
C PHE A 51 12.20 5.76 7.38
N LEU A 52 12.66 4.97 8.36
CA LEU A 52 13.90 5.25 9.08
C LEU A 52 15.14 4.69 8.37
N ASN A 53 14.99 3.61 7.61
CA ASN A 53 16.13 2.86 7.05
C ASN A 53 16.08 2.71 5.52
N GLY A 54 15.03 3.18 4.84
CA GLY A 54 14.81 3.03 3.40
C GLY A 54 15.24 4.21 2.53
#